data_AF-A0A9E4EW95-F1
#
_entry.id   AF-A0A9E4EW95-F1
#
_cell.length_a   1.000
_cell.length_b   1.000
_cell.length_c   1.000
_cell.angle_alpha   90.00
_cell.angle_beta   90.00
_cell.angle_gamma   90.00
#
_symmetry.space_group_name_H-M   'P 1'
#
loop_
_entity.id
_entity.type
_entity.pdbx_description
1 polymer ?
#
loop_
_entity_poly.entity_id
_entity_poly.type
_entity_poly.pdbx_seq_one_letter_code
_entity_poly.pdbx_strand_id
1 'polypeptide(L)'
;MDERIRERTLPTPGNWDFVNIESIVALQPDLVILWSGQDESIAALEEKGIPVFGVYIERFADIHREITALGELTGTQERAAELLAIAQDELEAVQRKTVLGEGEAKPRIYFMWDQGPLETAGRNSTVQELIDLAGGTNVAADSELEHLVVNLENVLVWNPELIVMWCNDRLNVEDIGELSGWRSLSAVRNGRVRELPDPFSCDFWTLKYIFTVDLVARWCHPDRFSAKDLEELRADLLNKLYGGRLGELPSLSYGTGDGP
;
A
#
# COMPACT_ATOMS: atom_id res chain seq x y z
N MET A 1 -19.64 7.46 -9.13
CA MET A 1 -19.48 6.27 -8.27
C MET A 1 -20.82 5.57 -8.23
N ASP A 2 -20.89 4.24 -8.06
CA ASP A 2 -22.17 3.58 -7.81
C ASP A 2 -22.88 4.26 -6.63
N GLU A 3 -24.15 4.60 -6.78
CA GLU A 3 -24.91 5.37 -5.78
C GLU A 3 -25.00 4.63 -4.46
N ARG A 4 -25.06 3.29 -4.49
CA ARG A 4 -25.12 2.46 -3.28
C ARG A 4 -23.82 2.50 -2.47
N ILE A 5 -22.68 2.64 -3.16
CA ILE A 5 -21.39 2.86 -2.49
C ILE A 5 -21.39 4.24 -1.83
N ARG A 6 -21.86 5.26 -2.56
CA ARG A 6 -21.91 6.64 -2.05
C ARG A 6 -22.80 6.77 -0.82
N GLU A 7 -23.96 6.14 -0.84
CA GLU A 7 -24.95 6.18 0.23
C GLU A 7 -24.71 5.13 1.32
N ARG A 8 -23.67 4.30 1.17
CA ARG A 8 -23.35 3.20 2.09
C ARG A 8 -24.52 2.23 2.31
N THR A 9 -25.26 1.94 1.24
CA THR A 9 -26.43 1.06 1.26
C THR A 9 -26.14 -0.34 0.75
N LEU A 10 -24.92 -0.62 0.29
CA LEU A 10 -24.51 -1.98 -0.05
C LEU A 10 -24.50 -2.86 1.21
N PRO A 11 -25.00 -4.11 1.12
CA PRO A 11 -24.86 -5.09 2.19
C PRO A 11 -23.37 -5.31 2.53
N THR A 12 -23.07 -5.45 3.81
CA THR A 12 -21.73 -5.75 4.33
C THR A 12 -21.74 -7.14 4.99
N PRO A 13 -21.73 -8.24 4.20
CA PRO A 13 -21.87 -9.60 4.71
C PRO A 13 -20.58 -10.15 5.35
N GLY A 14 -19.78 -9.27 5.97
CA GLY A 14 -18.50 -9.60 6.57
C GLY A 14 -17.59 -8.39 6.71
N ASN A 15 -16.38 -8.66 7.18
CA ASN A 15 -15.25 -7.74 7.23
C ASN A 15 -13.95 -8.53 7.03
N TRP A 16 -12.80 -7.91 7.30
CA TRP A 16 -11.49 -8.58 7.18
C TRP A 16 -11.36 -9.84 8.05
N ASP A 17 -11.94 -9.85 9.25
CA ASP A 17 -11.79 -10.92 10.23
C ASP A 17 -12.82 -12.05 10.07
N PHE A 18 -13.96 -11.77 9.43
CA PHE A 18 -15.10 -12.69 9.40
C PHE A 18 -15.94 -12.58 8.12
N VAL A 19 -16.31 -13.74 7.57
CA VAL A 19 -17.18 -13.90 6.40
C VAL A 19 -18.53 -14.51 6.83
N ASN A 20 -19.64 -13.79 6.64
CA ASN A 20 -20.97 -14.27 6.98
C ASN A 20 -21.59 -15.05 5.81
N ILE A 21 -21.43 -16.37 5.81
CA ILE A 21 -21.85 -17.25 4.71
C ILE A 21 -23.36 -17.15 4.44
N GLU A 22 -24.22 -17.15 5.45
CA GLU A 22 -25.68 -17.05 5.26
C GLU A 22 -26.09 -15.72 4.63
N SER A 23 -25.44 -14.63 5.03
CA SER A 23 -25.69 -13.31 4.46
C SER A 23 -25.23 -13.25 3.00
N ILE A 24 -24.09 -13.85 2.66
CA ILE A 24 -23.64 -13.95 1.26
C ILE A 24 -24.63 -14.76 0.44
N VAL A 25 -25.08 -15.92 0.93
CA VAL A 25 -26.05 -16.78 0.21
C VAL A 25 -27.37 -16.04 -0.04
N ALA A 26 -27.83 -15.24 0.93
CA ALA A 26 -29.05 -14.45 0.78
C ALA A 26 -28.95 -13.37 -0.32
N LEU A 27 -27.74 -12.93 -0.69
CA LEU A 27 -27.51 -12.01 -1.81
C LEU A 27 -27.58 -12.69 -3.17
N GLN A 28 -27.61 -14.02 -3.23
CA GLN A 28 -27.62 -14.81 -4.46
C GLN A 28 -26.53 -14.39 -5.47
N PRO A 29 -25.24 -14.34 -5.06
CA PRO A 29 -24.17 -13.89 -5.94
C PRO A 29 -23.88 -14.91 -7.05
N ASP A 30 -23.53 -14.41 -8.24
CA ASP A 30 -23.00 -15.23 -9.33
C ASP A 30 -21.54 -15.66 -9.09
N LEU A 31 -20.80 -14.85 -8.33
CA LEU A 31 -19.39 -15.05 -7.97
C LEU A 31 -19.09 -14.33 -6.65
N VAL A 32 -18.25 -14.95 -5.81
CA VAL A 32 -17.69 -14.30 -4.62
C VAL A 32 -16.17 -14.19 -4.79
N ILE A 33 -15.60 -13.02 -4.51
CA ILE A 33 -14.15 -12.80 -4.51
C ILE A 33 -13.67 -12.76 -3.06
N LEU A 34 -12.72 -13.62 -2.69
CA LEU A 34 -12.18 -13.73 -1.32
C LEU A 34 -10.67 -13.86 -1.33
N TRP A 35 -10.05 -13.57 -0.19
CA TRP A 35 -8.64 -13.90 0.01
C TRP A 35 -8.44 -15.42 -0.03
N SER A 36 -7.43 -15.89 -0.78
CA SER A 36 -7.22 -17.32 -1.02
C SER A 36 -6.91 -18.10 0.26
N GLY A 37 -6.45 -17.44 1.33
CA GLY A 37 -6.20 -18.07 2.63
C GLY A 37 -7.46 -18.34 3.46
N GLN A 38 -8.66 -17.98 2.99
CA GLN A 38 -9.92 -18.20 3.70
C GLN A 38 -10.55 -19.56 3.37
N ASP A 39 -9.76 -20.63 3.46
CA ASP A 39 -10.11 -22.00 3.01
C ASP A 39 -11.49 -22.47 3.52
N GLU A 40 -11.79 -22.25 4.81
CA GLU A 40 -13.06 -22.65 5.42
C GLU A 40 -14.26 -21.91 4.80
N SER A 41 -14.10 -20.61 4.53
CA SER A 41 -15.16 -19.79 3.92
C SER A 41 -15.35 -20.12 2.45
N ILE A 42 -14.24 -20.37 1.73
CA ILE A 42 -14.27 -20.82 0.33
C ILE A 42 -15.03 -22.14 0.23
N ALA A 43 -14.65 -23.14 1.02
CA ALA A 43 -15.31 -24.45 1.01
C ALA A 43 -16.80 -24.37 1.35
N ALA A 44 -17.17 -23.53 2.33
CA ALA A 44 -18.57 -23.35 2.74
C ALA A 44 -19.43 -22.68 1.65
N LEU A 45 -18.86 -21.79 0.83
CA LEU A 45 -19.54 -21.17 -0.30
C LEU A 45 -19.67 -22.16 -1.48
N GLU A 46 -18.60 -22.90 -1.78
CA GLU A 46 -18.58 -23.89 -2.85
C GLU A 46 -19.56 -25.05 -2.57
N GLU A 47 -19.69 -25.51 -1.31
CA GLU A 47 -20.68 -26.53 -0.92
C GLU A 47 -22.12 -26.06 -1.18
N LYS A 48 -22.36 -24.75 -1.11
CA LYS A 48 -23.65 -24.12 -1.42
C LYS A 48 -23.83 -23.81 -2.91
N GLY A 49 -22.88 -24.23 -3.75
CA GLY A 49 -22.92 -24.05 -5.20
C GLY A 49 -22.60 -22.63 -5.67
N ILE A 50 -21.98 -21.81 -4.82
CA ILE A 50 -21.58 -20.44 -5.15
C ILE A 50 -20.11 -20.48 -5.63
N PRO A 51 -19.82 -20.05 -6.87
CA PRO A 51 -18.44 -19.96 -7.35
C PRO A 51 -17.63 -18.96 -6.53
N VAL A 52 -16.36 -19.29 -6.27
CA VAL A 52 -15.41 -18.41 -5.57
C VAL A 52 -14.18 -18.15 -6.42
N PHE A 53 -13.74 -16.90 -6.48
CA PHE A 53 -12.46 -16.49 -7.05
C PHE A 53 -11.52 -16.03 -5.94
N GLY A 54 -10.49 -16.84 -5.67
CA GLY A 54 -9.48 -16.55 -4.65
C GLY A 54 -8.42 -15.56 -5.16
N VAL A 55 -8.16 -14.51 -4.39
CA VAL A 55 -7.11 -13.50 -4.63
C VAL A 55 -6.02 -13.58 -3.58
N TYR A 56 -4.78 -13.30 -3.98
CA TYR A 56 -3.60 -13.32 -3.11
C TYR A 56 -2.49 -12.46 -3.69
N ILE A 57 -1.92 -11.60 -2.86
CA ILE A 57 -0.92 -10.61 -3.26
C ILE A 57 0.34 -10.81 -2.41
N GLU A 58 1.38 -11.35 -3.03
CA GLU A 58 2.74 -11.36 -2.50
C GLU A 58 3.59 -10.25 -3.15
N ARG A 59 3.29 -9.95 -4.41
CA ARG A 59 4.03 -9.02 -5.26
C ARG A 59 3.11 -8.09 -6.03
N PHE A 60 3.61 -6.93 -6.45
CA PHE A 60 2.83 -6.00 -7.29
C PHE A 60 2.45 -6.59 -8.65
N ALA A 61 3.21 -7.56 -9.17
CA ALA A 61 2.83 -8.32 -10.35
C ALA A 61 1.53 -9.11 -10.15
N ASP A 62 1.18 -9.48 -8.91
CA ASP A 62 -0.03 -10.22 -8.59
C ASP A 62 -1.26 -9.32 -8.74
N ILE A 63 -1.15 -8.06 -8.32
CA ILE A 63 -2.17 -7.01 -8.58
C ILE A 63 -2.48 -6.93 -10.08
N HIS A 64 -1.45 -7.00 -10.93
CA HIS A 64 -1.65 -6.88 -12.38
C HIS A 64 -2.37 -8.11 -12.96
N ARG A 65 -2.03 -9.30 -12.45
CA ARG A 65 -2.73 -10.55 -12.82
C ARG A 65 -4.18 -10.52 -12.35
N GLU A 66 -4.44 -10.04 -11.14
CA GLU A 66 -5.79 -9.90 -10.60
C GLU A 66 -6.64 -8.91 -11.39
N ILE A 67 -6.10 -7.74 -11.75
CA ILE A 67 -6.81 -6.77 -12.60
C ILE A 67 -7.16 -7.38 -13.97
N THR A 68 -6.24 -8.15 -14.56
CA THR A 68 -6.49 -8.86 -15.82
C THR A 68 -7.62 -9.89 -15.67
N ALA A 69 -7.53 -10.74 -14.64
CA ALA A 69 -8.53 -11.78 -14.37
C ALA A 69 -9.90 -11.18 -14.05
N LEU A 70 -9.97 -10.11 -13.26
CA LEU A 70 -11.22 -9.39 -12.98
C LEU A 70 -11.79 -8.76 -14.25
N GLY A 71 -10.94 -8.25 -15.14
CA GLY A 71 -11.35 -7.79 -16.47
C GLY A 71 -12.02 -8.88 -17.30
N GLU A 72 -11.48 -10.10 -17.29
CA GLU A 72 -12.07 -11.26 -17.97
C GLU A 72 -13.40 -11.69 -17.32
N LEU A 73 -13.44 -11.81 -15.99
CA LEU A 73 -14.62 -12.24 -15.23
C LEU A 73 -15.79 -11.27 -15.37
N THR A 74 -15.51 -9.97 -15.48
CA THR A 74 -16.53 -8.92 -15.55
C THR A 74 -16.82 -8.44 -16.98
N GLY A 75 -16.10 -8.95 -17.98
CA GLY A 75 -16.23 -8.47 -19.37
C GLY A 75 -15.74 -7.04 -19.58
N THR A 76 -14.76 -6.60 -18.79
CA THR A 76 -14.18 -5.25 -18.81
C THR A 76 -12.68 -5.25 -19.19
N GLN A 77 -12.28 -6.17 -20.07
CA GLN A 77 -10.88 -6.38 -20.46
C GLN A 77 -10.21 -5.12 -21.01
N GLU A 78 -10.90 -4.32 -21.82
CA GLU A 78 -10.37 -3.05 -22.34
C GLU A 78 -10.00 -2.09 -21.21
N ARG A 79 -10.85 -2.02 -20.18
CA ARG A 79 -10.61 -1.18 -19.01
C ARG A 79 -9.48 -1.72 -18.15
N ALA A 80 -9.39 -3.04 -17.98
CA ALA A 80 -8.26 -3.66 -17.29
C ALA A 80 -6.93 -3.32 -18.00
N ALA A 81 -6.87 -3.43 -19.33
CA ALA A 81 -5.68 -3.07 -20.10
C ALA A 81 -5.31 -1.59 -19.97
N GLU A 82 -6.29 -0.68 -20.00
CA GLU A 82 -6.07 0.75 -19.77
C GLU A 82 -5.46 1.02 -18.38
N LEU A 83 -6.01 0.40 -17.33
CA LEU A 83 -5.53 0.55 -15.96
C LEU A 83 -4.07 0.07 -15.79
N LEU A 84 -3.71 -1.03 -16.44
CA LEU A 84 -2.34 -1.57 -16.40
C LEU A 84 -1.36 -0.68 -17.17
N ALA A 85 -1.79 -0.11 -18.31
CA ALA A 85 -0.98 0.86 -19.04
C ALA A 85 -0.71 2.12 -18.21
N ILE A 86 -1.73 2.66 -17.53
CA ILE A 86 -1.57 3.77 -16.58
C ILE A 86 -0.55 3.40 -15.50
N ALA A 87 -0.66 2.20 -14.92
CA ALA A 87 0.27 1.76 -13.87
C ALA A 87 1.71 1.70 -14.36
N GLN A 88 1.93 1.16 -15.56
CA GLN A 88 3.25 1.11 -16.18
C GLN A 88 3.82 2.51 -16.42
N ASP A 89 3.06 3.41 -17.05
CA ASP A 89 3.51 4.75 -17.42
C ASP A 89 3.91 5.58 -16.19
N GLU A 90 3.10 5.53 -15.13
CA GLU A 90 3.35 6.27 -13.90
C GLU A 90 4.58 5.72 -13.14
N LEU A 91 4.73 4.39 -13.08
CA LEU A 91 5.93 3.77 -12.49
C LEU A 91 7.20 4.14 -13.25
N GLU A 92 7.18 4.11 -14.58
CA GLU A 92 8.32 4.52 -15.42
C GLU A 92 8.64 6.00 -15.22
N ALA A 93 7.63 6.86 -14.96
CA ALA A 93 7.85 8.25 -14.62
C ALA A 93 8.57 8.42 -13.27
N VAL A 94 8.20 7.65 -12.24
CA VAL A 94 8.89 7.67 -10.93
C VAL A 94 10.32 7.13 -11.08
N GLN A 95 10.50 5.99 -11.74
CA GLN A 95 11.82 5.37 -11.91
C GLN A 95 12.81 6.29 -12.64
N ARG A 96 12.36 7.03 -13.66
CA ARG A 96 13.21 8.03 -14.34
C ARG A 96 13.69 9.13 -13.39
N LYS A 97 12.86 9.53 -12.42
CA LYS A 97 13.24 10.51 -11.40
C LYS A 97 14.13 9.93 -10.31
N THR A 98 14.16 8.62 -10.09
CA THR A 98 14.96 7.98 -9.03
C THR A 98 16.27 7.34 -9.50
N VAL A 99 16.64 7.50 -10.79
CA VAL A 99 17.93 7.02 -11.34
C VAL A 99 19.11 7.70 -10.65
N LEU A 100 19.92 6.94 -9.92
CA LEU A 100 21.08 7.50 -9.21
C LEU A 100 22.18 7.96 -10.17
N GLY A 101 22.75 9.12 -9.86
CA GLY A 101 23.98 9.61 -10.49
C GLY A 101 25.24 8.92 -9.95
N GLU A 102 26.38 9.20 -10.57
CA GLU A 102 27.66 8.67 -10.11
C GLU A 102 27.98 9.18 -8.69
N GLY A 103 28.22 8.23 -7.76
CA GLY A 103 28.53 8.53 -6.37
C GLY A 103 27.31 8.76 -5.46
N GLU A 104 26.09 8.73 -5.99
CA GLU A 104 24.89 8.77 -5.16
C GLU A 104 24.55 7.38 -4.61
N ALA A 105 24.02 7.35 -3.39
CA ALA A 105 23.57 6.12 -2.73
C ALA A 105 22.07 6.19 -2.43
N LYS A 106 21.40 5.04 -2.49
CA LYS A 106 20.00 4.93 -2.09
C LYS A 106 19.89 5.13 -0.58
N PRO A 107 18.92 5.92 -0.07
CA PRO A 107 18.72 6.06 1.36
C PRO A 107 18.29 4.72 1.97
N ARG A 108 18.82 4.42 3.15
CA ARG A 108 18.41 3.25 3.95
C ARG A 108 17.05 3.50 4.61
N ILE A 109 16.08 2.64 4.33
CA ILE A 109 14.70 2.75 4.79
C ILE A 109 14.38 1.65 5.78
N TYR A 110 13.80 2.04 6.90
CA TYR A 110 13.10 1.13 7.81
C TYR A 110 11.60 1.34 7.65
N PHE A 111 10.88 0.28 7.28
CA PHE A 111 9.42 0.30 7.23
C PHE A 111 8.87 -0.18 8.58
N MET A 112 7.91 0.53 9.14
CA MET A 112 7.29 0.25 10.44
C MET A 112 5.82 -0.08 10.23
N TRP A 113 5.41 -1.29 10.59
CA TRP A 113 4.00 -1.64 10.58
C TRP A 113 3.25 -1.12 11.80
N ASP A 114 1.92 -1.07 11.73
CA ASP A 114 1.05 -0.54 12.78
C ASP A 114 0.98 -1.43 14.03
N GLN A 115 1.36 -2.70 13.94
CA GLN A 115 1.41 -3.60 15.10
C GLN A 115 2.47 -3.16 16.12
N GLY A 116 3.52 -2.44 15.69
CA GLY A 116 4.47 -1.83 16.61
C GLY A 116 5.78 -1.36 15.98
N PRO A 117 6.60 -0.59 16.73
CA PRO A 117 7.82 0.01 16.20
C PRO A 117 8.92 -0.99 15.84
N LEU A 118 8.80 -2.25 16.27
CA LEU A 118 9.73 -3.35 15.99
C LEU A 118 9.16 -4.36 14.99
N GLU A 119 8.07 -4.01 14.32
CA GLU A 119 7.42 -4.81 13.29
C GLU A 119 7.78 -4.22 11.92
N THR A 120 8.45 -4.99 11.08
CA THR A 120 8.99 -4.54 9.79
C THR A 120 8.81 -5.61 8.71
N ALA A 121 9.34 -5.38 7.51
CA ALA A 121 9.20 -6.30 6.39
C ALA A 121 10.55 -6.65 5.74
N GLY A 122 10.77 -7.94 5.46
CA GLY A 122 11.99 -8.45 4.82
C GLY A 122 11.88 -8.48 3.29
N ARG A 123 12.74 -9.26 2.65
CA ARG A 123 12.92 -9.34 1.19
C ARG A 123 11.69 -9.84 0.43
N ASN A 124 10.96 -10.78 1.02
CA ASN A 124 9.80 -11.40 0.36
C ASN A 124 8.51 -10.71 0.78
N SER A 125 8.46 -9.40 0.58
CA SER A 125 7.31 -8.56 0.90
C SER A 125 7.00 -7.56 -0.22
N THR A 126 5.77 -7.06 -0.24
CA THR A 126 5.39 -5.91 -1.08
C THR A 126 6.10 -4.62 -0.64
N VAL A 127 6.48 -4.51 0.64
CA VAL A 127 7.30 -3.42 1.17
C VAL A 127 8.70 -3.39 0.53
N GLN A 128 9.32 -4.55 0.28
CA GLN A 128 10.58 -4.61 -0.46
C GLN A 128 10.44 -4.02 -1.86
N GLU A 129 9.40 -4.43 -2.61
CA GLU A 129 9.15 -3.90 -3.96
C GLU A 129 8.82 -2.41 -3.95
N LEU A 130 8.04 -1.95 -2.98
CA LEU A 130 7.77 -0.52 -2.76
C LEU A 130 9.08 0.27 -2.59
N ILE A 131 9.97 -0.19 -1.71
CA ILE A 131 11.25 0.48 -1.42
C ILE A 131 12.16 0.47 -2.65
N ASP A 132 12.23 -0.65 -3.39
CA ASP A 132 13.04 -0.75 -4.59
C ASP A 132 12.57 0.21 -5.69
N LEU A 133 11.25 0.26 -5.94
CA LEU A 133 10.63 1.16 -6.92
C LEU A 133 10.77 2.63 -6.52
N ALA A 134 10.71 2.94 -5.22
CA ALA A 134 10.94 4.28 -4.69
C ALA A 134 12.42 4.71 -4.74
N GLY A 135 13.34 3.80 -5.07
CA GLY A 135 14.77 4.09 -5.14
C GLY A 135 15.45 4.14 -3.78
N GLY A 136 14.97 3.37 -2.80
CA GLY A 136 15.56 3.19 -1.47
C GLY A 136 16.28 1.86 -1.29
N THR A 137 16.80 1.62 -0.09
CA THR A 137 17.35 0.33 0.33
C THR A 137 16.68 -0.12 1.62
N ASN A 138 15.99 -1.25 1.60
CA ASN A 138 15.36 -1.82 2.79
C ASN A 138 16.45 -2.34 3.73
N VAL A 139 16.48 -1.84 4.97
CA VAL A 139 17.47 -2.27 5.97
C VAL A 139 17.27 -3.71 6.43
N ALA A 140 16.07 -4.27 6.27
CA ALA A 140 15.72 -5.63 6.67
C ALA A 140 15.80 -6.65 5.51
N ALA A 141 16.33 -6.27 4.34
CA ALA A 141 16.36 -7.10 3.12
C ALA A 141 17.21 -8.38 3.21
N ASP A 142 17.99 -8.56 4.29
CA ASP A 142 18.71 -9.81 4.55
C ASP A 142 17.80 -10.92 5.09
N SER A 143 16.63 -10.58 5.62
CA SER A 143 15.61 -11.56 6.03
C SER A 143 14.74 -11.95 4.85
N GLU A 144 14.49 -13.25 4.68
CA GLU A 144 13.57 -13.80 3.67
C GLU A 144 12.10 -13.78 4.12
N LEU A 145 11.80 -13.32 5.35
CA LEU A 145 10.43 -13.25 5.86
C LEU A 145 9.68 -12.05 5.27
N GLU A 146 8.38 -12.22 5.01
CA GLU A 146 7.48 -11.15 4.61
C GLU A 146 7.33 -10.15 5.77
N HIS A 147 6.81 -10.62 6.90
CA HIS A 147 6.73 -9.91 8.17
C HIS A 147 7.86 -10.32 9.12
N LEU A 148 8.51 -9.35 9.74
CA LEU A 148 9.64 -9.55 10.64
C LEU A 148 9.45 -8.78 11.96
N VAL A 149 9.49 -9.50 13.08
CA VAL A 149 9.64 -8.91 14.42
C VAL A 149 11.13 -8.79 14.73
N VAL A 150 11.60 -7.57 14.99
CA VAL A 150 13.01 -7.30 15.33
C VAL A 150 13.19 -6.86 16.78
N ASN A 151 14.43 -6.59 17.18
CA ASN A 151 14.75 -5.89 18.41
C ASN A 151 15.36 -4.51 18.09
N LEU A 152 15.47 -3.66 19.11
CA LEU A 152 16.03 -2.32 18.96
C LEU A 152 17.50 -2.34 18.51
N GLU A 153 18.29 -3.33 18.91
CA GLU A 153 19.70 -3.43 18.51
C GLU A 153 19.83 -3.59 17.00
N ASN A 154 18.98 -4.39 16.36
CA ASN A 154 18.91 -4.50 14.90
C ASN A 154 18.68 -3.12 14.26
N VAL A 155 17.68 -2.37 14.73
CA VAL A 155 17.33 -1.05 14.19
C VAL A 155 18.48 -0.04 14.39
N LEU A 156 19.17 -0.09 15.54
CA LEU A 156 20.33 0.75 15.82
C LEU A 156 21.52 0.43 14.92
N VAL A 157 21.78 -0.86 14.64
CA VAL A 157 22.84 -1.31 13.73
C VAL A 157 22.53 -0.90 12.30
N TRP A 158 21.28 -1.09 11.87
CA TRP A 158 20.80 -0.65 10.57
C TRP A 158 20.86 0.86 10.39
N ASN A 159 20.59 1.62 11.45
CA ASN A 159 20.64 3.07 11.51
C ASN A 159 19.98 3.74 10.26
N PRO A 160 18.68 3.52 10.03
CA PRO A 160 17.98 4.02 8.85
C PRO A 160 18.11 5.54 8.70
N GLU A 161 18.11 5.98 7.45
CA GLU A 161 18.10 7.40 7.05
C GLU A 161 16.69 7.93 6.83
N LEU A 162 15.72 7.03 6.60
CA LEU A 162 14.29 7.28 6.52
C LEU A 162 13.53 6.19 7.27
N ILE A 163 12.57 6.58 8.11
CA ILE A 163 11.56 5.67 8.66
C ILE A 163 10.25 5.96 7.95
N VAL A 164 9.64 4.92 7.35
CA VAL A 164 8.30 4.98 6.75
C VAL A 164 7.36 4.17 7.62
N MET A 165 6.31 4.81 8.13
CA MET A 165 5.30 4.19 8.97
C MET A 165 4.07 3.86 8.12
N TRP A 166 3.54 2.65 8.30
CA TRP A 166 2.15 2.37 7.93
C TRP A 166 1.22 3.20 8.80
N CYS A 167 0.03 3.52 8.28
CA CYS A 167 -0.96 4.34 8.97
C CYS A 167 -1.29 3.73 10.33
N ASN A 168 -1.18 4.52 11.40
CA ASN A 168 -1.32 4.01 12.76
C ASN A 168 -2.09 4.98 13.66
N ASP A 169 -3.20 4.53 14.25
CA ASP A 169 -3.97 5.33 15.20
C ASP A 169 -3.32 5.42 16.60
N ARG A 170 -2.27 4.62 16.87
CA ARG A 170 -1.67 4.43 18.20
C ARG A 170 -0.30 5.09 18.38
N LEU A 171 0.40 5.40 17.29
CA LEU A 171 1.77 5.90 17.34
C LEU A 171 2.00 6.88 16.18
N ASN A 172 2.28 8.13 16.51
CA ASN A 172 2.49 9.18 15.51
C ASN A 172 3.99 9.42 15.24
N VAL A 173 4.27 10.19 14.19
CA VAL A 173 5.63 10.56 13.79
C VAL A 173 6.41 11.25 14.92
N GLU A 174 5.73 12.12 15.67
CA GLU A 174 6.30 12.91 16.77
C GLU A 174 6.72 12.02 17.95
N ASP A 175 5.98 10.93 18.17
CA ASP A 175 6.18 10.01 19.30
C ASP A 175 7.42 9.12 19.10
N ILE A 176 7.87 8.91 17.86
CA ILE A 176 9.05 8.09 17.56
C ILE A 176 10.31 8.62 18.26
N GLY A 177 10.42 9.94 18.39
CA GLY A 177 11.50 10.59 19.12
C GLY A 177 11.44 10.36 20.63
N GLU A 178 10.32 9.93 21.18
CA GLU A 178 10.15 9.67 22.62
C GLU A 178 10.42 8.22 23.00
N LEU A 179 10.40 7.32 22.01
CA LEU A 179 10.72 5.91 22.20
C LEU A 179 12.17 5.73 22.71
N SER A 180 12.30 4.90 23.75
CA SER A 180 13.60 4.63 24.38
C SER A 180 14.62 4.11 23.37
N GLY A 181 15.73 4.83 23.22
CA GLY A 181 16.84 4.50 22.32
C GLY A 181 16.69 4.97 20.85
N TRP A 182 15.50 5.37 20.42
CA TRP A 182 15.23 5.78 19.01
C TRP A 182 15.79 7.15 18.66
N ARG A 183 15.96 8.05 19.65
CA ARG A 183 16.55 9.40 19.46
C ARG A 183 17.93 9.40 18.80
N SER A 184 18.66 8.29 18.87
CA SER A 184 20.01 8.19 18.30
C SER A 184 20.02 7.85 16.80
N LEU A 185 18.90 7.37 16.25
CA LEU A 185 18.77 6.98 14.85
C LEU A 185 18.90 8.19 13.93
N SER A 186 19.55 7.99 12.78
CA SER A 186 19.79 9.07 11.82
C SER A 186 18.49 9.65 11.27
N ALA A 187 17.51 8.81 10.92
CA ALA A 187 16.16 9.22 10.54
C ALA A 187 15.52 10.17 11.56
N VAL A 188 15.57 9.83 12.86
CA VAL A 188 14.95 10.63 13.94
C VAL A 188 15.68 11.97 14.13
N ARG A 189 17.01 11.95 14.22
CA ARG A 189 17.81 13.19 14.40
C ARG A 189 17.65 14.17 13.25
N ASN A 190 17.45 13.66 12.03
CA ASN A 190 17.31 14.46 10.83
C ASN A 190 15.85 14.78 10.47
N GLY A 191 14.87 14.42 11.32
CA GLY A 191 13.45 14.65 11.07
C GLY A 191 12.93 13.93 9.82
N ARG A 192 13.51 12.76 9.47
CA ARG A 192 13.12 11.89 8.35
C ARG A 192 12.34 10.67 8.84
N VAL A 193 11.31 10.94 9.61
CA VAL A 193 10.26 9.98 9.96
C VAL A 193 9.00 10.42 9.23
N ARG A 194 8.37 9.53 8.47
CA ARG A 194 7.21 9.83 7.64
C ARG A 194 6.17 8.74 7.80
N GLU A 195 4.91 9.11 7.82
CA GLU A 195 3.78 8.19 7.85
C GLU A 195 3.06 8.22 6.51
N LEU A 196 2.65 7.05 6.03
CA LEU A 196 1.76 6.96 4.89
C LEU A 196 0.39 7.56 5.25
N PRO A 197 -0.24 8.31 4.33
CA PRO A 197 -1.55 8.92 4.57
C PRO A 197 -2.64 7.85 4.63
N ASP A 198 -3.90 8.23 4.73
CA ASP A 198 -5.04 7.34 4.86
C ASP A 198 -4.96 6.08 3.95
N PRO A 199 -5.36 4.90 4.46
CA PRO A 199 -5.27 3.65 3.68
C PRO A 199 -5.98 3.72 2.34
N PHE A 200 -7.06 4.49 2.20
CA PHE A 200 -7.73 4.60 0.91
C PHE A 200 -6.84 5.26 -0.14
N SER A 201 -5.99 6.23 0.23
CA SER A 201 -5.07 6.89 -0.70
C SER A 201 -3.83 6.04 -1.02
N CYS A 202 -3.29 5.29 -0.05
CA CYS A 202 -1.99 4.63 -0.18
C CYS A 202 -2.00 3.09 -0.06
N ASP A 203 -3.17 2.44 -0.19
CA ASP A 203 -3.29 0.98 -0.22
C ASP A 203 -2.46 0.40 -1.37
N PHE A 204 -1.26 -0.10 -1.01
CA PHE A 204 -0.32 -0.66 -1.96
C PHE A 204 -0.62 -2.12 -2.33
N TRP A 205 -1.72 -2.70 -1.85
CA TRP A 205 -2.27 -3.96 -2.36
C TRP A 205 -3.32 -3.72 -3.47
N THR A 206 -3.46 -2.48 -3.93
CA THR A 206 -4.27 -2.12 -5.10
C THR A 206 -3.42 -1.32 -6.08
N LEU A 207 -3.94 -0.98 -7.27
CA LEU A 207 -3.26 -0.07 -8.21
C LEU A 207 -2.84 1.28 -7.62
N LYS A 208 -3.35 1.66 -6.44
CA LYS A 208 -2.90 2.86 -5.72
C LYS A 208 -1.48 2.75 -5.17
N TYR A 209 -0.84 1.57 -5.22
CA TYR A 209 0.59 1.42 -4.96
C TYR A 209 1.45 2.37 -5.80
N ILE A 210 0.98 2.79 -6.98
CA ILE A 210 1.60 3.84 -7.81
C ILE A 210 1.81 5.14 -7.02
N PHE A 211 0.76 5.60 -6.33
CA PHE A 211 0.83 6.80 -5.49
C PHE A 211 1.76 6.59 -4.31
N THR A 212 1.70 5.42 -3.65
CA THR A 212 2.59 5.08 -2.54
C THR A 212 4.06 5.06 -2.97
N VAL A 213 4.37 4.50 -4.15
CA VAL A 213 5.72 4.49 -4.73
C VAL A 213 6.21 5.91 -5.01
N ASP A 214 5.41 6.76 -5.64
CA ASP A 214 5.78 8.17 -5.90
C ASP A 214 6.00 8.95 -4.59
N LEU A 215 5.11 8.77 -3.61
CA LEU A 215 5.21 9.41 -2.30
C LEU A 215 6.50 9.01 -1.56
N VAL A 216 6.80 7.71 -1.48
CA VAL A 216 8.03 7.23 -0.84
C VAL A 216 9.26 7.68 -1.64
N ALA A 217 9.18 7.74 -2.98
CA ALA A 217 10.26 8.25 -3.82
C ALA A 217 10.59 9.72 -3.54
N ARG A 218 9.58 10.56 -3.30
CA ARG A 218 9.75 11.96 -2.87
C ARG A 218 10.45 12.06 -1.52
N TRP A 219 10.08 11.20 -0.58
CA TRP A 219 10.74 11.18 0.73
C TRP A 219 12.17 10.68 0.64
N CYS A 220 12.47 9.78 -0.30
CA CYS A 220 13.84 9.32 -0.55
C CYS A 220 14.69 10.43 -1.19
N HIS A 221 14.14 11.11 -2.20
CA HIS A 221 14.84 11.98 -3.12
C HIS A 221 14.17 13.36 -3.26
N PRO A 222 14.03 14.16 -2.18
CA PRO A 222 13.21 15.38 -2.18
C PRO A 222 13.62 16.41 -3.23
N ASP A 223 14.91 16.49 -3.57
CA ASP A 223 15.45 17.44 -4.56
C ASP A 223 15.05 17.10 -6.01
N ARG A 224 14.42 15.95 -6.24
CA ARG A 224 14.06 15.43 -7.57
C ARG A 224 12.59 15.57 -7.92
N PHE A 225 11.77 16.04 -6.98
CA PHE A 225 10.33 16.16 -7.12
C PHE A 225 9.87 17.55 -6.69
N SER A 226 8.86 18.11 -7.35
CA SER A 226 8.27 19.38 -6.92
C SER A 226 7.07 19.14 -6.00
N ALA A 227 6.91 19.96 -4.95
CA ALA A 227 5.86 19.78 -3.94
C ALA A 227 4.44 19.95 -4.51
N LYS A 228 4.27 20.78 -5.54
CA LYS A 228 2.98 21.02 -6.20
C LYS A 228 2.41 19.77 -6.87
N ASP A 229 3.29 18.81 -7.20
CA ASP A 229 2.91 17.66 -8.01
C ASP A 229 2.15 16.57 -7.23
N LEU A 230 2.20 16.51 -5.89
CA LEU A 230 1.70 15.33 -5.16
C LEU A 230 0.16 15.25 -5.09
N GLU A 231 -0.51 16.34 -4.70
CA GLU A 231 -1.98 16.39 -4.65
C GLU A 231 -2.59 16.35 -6.05
N GLU A 232 -1.95 17.02 -7.01
CA GLU A 232 -2.34 16.96 -8.43
C GLU A 232 -2.18 15.52 -8.96
N LEU A 233 -1.07 14.84 -8.66
CA LEU A 233 -0.87 13.42 -9.00
C LEU A 233 -1.93 12.54 -8.37
N ARG A 234 -2.21 12.68 -7.07
CA ARG A 234 -3.22 11.89 -6.37
C ARG A 234 -4.59 12.04 -7.03
N ALA A 235 -5.00 13.29 -7.28
CA ALA A 235 -6.28 13.58 -7.89
C ALA A 235 -6.38 13.02 -9.31
N ASP A 236 -5.33 13.19 -10.12
CA ASP A 236 -5.27 12.66 -11.49
C ASP A 236 -5.28 11.14 -11.50
N LEU A 237 -4.46 10.49 -10.67
CA LEU A 237 -4.42 9.03 -10.55
C LEU A 237 -5.78 8.47 -10.12
N LEU A 238 -6.40 9.02 -9.08
CA LEU A 238 -7.72 8.56 -8.63
C LEU A 238 -8.80 8.83 -9.68
N ASN A 239 -8.74 9.95 -10.42
CA ASN A 239 -9.64 10.19 -11.53
C ASN A 239 -9.45 9.17 -12.65
N LYS A 240 -8.20 8.86 -13.02
CA LYS A 240 -7.85 7.84 -14.00
C LYS A 240 -8.33 6.46 -13.55
N LEU A 241 -8.06 6.03 -12.31
CA LEU A 241 -8.41 4.71 -11.79
C LEU A 241 -9.93 4.50 -11.68
N TYR A 242 -10.67 5.52 -11.24
CA TYR A 242 -12.12 5.41 -11.01
C TYR A 242 -12.98 5.92 -12.17
N GLY A 243 -12.36 6.51 -13.21
CA GLY A 243 -13.06 7.04 -14.39
C GLY A 243 -13.84 8.32 -14.09
N GLY A 244 -13.26 9.24 -13.32
CA GLY A 244 -13.89 10.53 -12.93
C GLY A 244 -15.14 10.40 -12.07
N ARG A 245 -15.35 9.22 -11.48
CA ARG A 245 -16.56 8.87 -10.70
C ARG A 245 -16.44 9.22 -9.23
N LEU A 246 -15.24 9.51 -8.75
CA LEU A 246 -15.01 10.01 -7.40
C LEU A 246 -15.51 11.46 -7.34
N GLY A 247 -16.22 11.82 -6.27
CA GLY A 247 -16.61 13.22 -6.04
C GLY A 247 -15.40 14.06 -5.62
N GLU A 248 -15.62 15.14 -4.88
CA GLU A 248 -14.52 15.84 -4.23
C GLU A 248 -13.77 14.86 -3.31
N LEU A 249 -12.44 14.79 -3.52
CA LEU A 249 -11.56 13.99 -2.70
C LEU A 249 -11.25 14.75 -1.41
N PRO A 250 -11.36 14.12 -0.22
CA PRO A 250 -10.84 14.72 0.99
C PRO A 250 -9.33 14.95 0.85
N SER A 251 -8.80 15.99 1.50
CA SER A 251 -7.35 16.18 1.64
C SER A 251 -6.70 14.92 2.22
N LEU A 252 -5.42 14.68 1.90
CA LEU A 252 -4.66 13.61 2.55
C LEU A 252 -4.74 13.78 4.07
N SER A 253 -5.22 12.73 4.74
CA SER A 253 -5.19 12.64 6.19
C SER A 253 -3.99 11.79 6.56
N TYR A 254 -3.19 12.27 7.50
CA TYR A 254 -2.14 11.49 8.16
C TYR A 254 -2.62 11.16 9.57
N GLY A 255 -2.01 10.19 10.24
CA GLY A 255 -2.30 9.82 11.62
C GLY A 255 -1.98 10.99 12.53
N THR A 256 -2.98 11.84 12.78
CA THR A 256 -3.01 12.99 13.70
C THR A 256 -1.91 14.08 13.60
N GLY A 257 -0.92 13.95 12.71
CA GLY A 257 0.09 14.97 12.39
C GLY A 257 -0.16 15.67 11.05
N ASP A 258 0.19 16.96 10.97
CA ASP A 258 -0.02 17.79 9.77
C ASP A 258 0.63 17.20 8.50
N GLY A 259 0.07 17.58 7.34
CA GLY A 259 0.43 17.08 6.00
C GLY A 259 1.88 17.31 5.54
N PRO A 260 2.18 16.95 4.27
CA PRO A 260 3.51 16.53 3.77
C PRO A 260 4.69 17.48 4.01
#